data_AF-A0A2E0Q9X7-F1
#
_entry.id   AF-A0A2E0Q9X7-F1
#
_cell.length_a   1.000
_cell.length_b   1.000
_cell.length_c   1.000
_cell.angle_alpha   90.00
_cell.angle_beta   90.00
_cell.angle_gamma   90.00
#
_symmetry.space_group_name_H-M   'P 1'
#
loop_
_entity.id
_entity.type
_entity.pdbx_description
1 polymer ?
#
loop_
_entity_poly.entity_id
_entity_poly.type
_entity_poly.pdbx_seq_one_letter_code
_entity_poly.pdbx_strand_id
1 'polypeptide(L)'
;MKFIAILSLFLLSSLSVFAQDCYTSAEADAERLLRIHSELLVIGLNCQHRADLGFPYQDYQAFTQKNAALIAHQENVLLRHFMTQGASNPQKTFHEYRTGLANTVAQDAAVRPDGFCAVYGNRVRYARNLSREDLMQWMATYPVSRPICGL
;
A
#
# COMPACT_ATOMS: atom_id res chain seq x y z
N MET A 1 -66.79 -12.86 -17.07
CA MET A 1 -65.61 -12.90 -17.96
C MET A 1 -64.90 -11.55 -17.81
N LYS A 2 -64.16 -11.28 -16.73
CA LYS A 2 -62.72 -11.52 -16.50
C LYS A 2 -61.82 -11.05 -17.67
N PHE A 3 -61.40 -9.79 -17.65
CA PHE A 3 -60.15 -9.33 -18.27
C PHE A 3 -59.47 -8.34 -17.31
N ILE A 4 -58.50 -8.86 -16.56
CA ILE A 4 -57.58 -8.10 -15.70
C ILE A 4 -56.39 -7.76 -16.59
N ALA A 5 -56.22 -6.49 -16.96
CA ALA A 5 -55.03 -6.00 -17.65
C ALA A 5 -53.92 -5.79 -16.62
N ILE A 6 -52.97 -6.71 -16.58
CA ILE A 6 -51.79 -6.68 -15.72
C ILE A 6 -50.80 -5.68 -16.33
N LEU A 7 -50.74 -4.47 -15.76
CA LEU A 7 -49.72 -3.47 -16.07
C LEU A 7 -48.44 -3.86 -15.31
N SER A 8 -47.64 -4.73 -15.90
CA SER A 8 -46.30 -5.10 -15.41
C SER A 8 -45.36 -3.91 -15.56
N LEU A 9 -45.38 -3.03 -14.55
CA LEU A 9 -44.42 -1.96 -14.36
C LEU A 9 -43.04 -2.60 -14.07
N PHE A 10 -42.24 -2.73 -15.12
CA PHE A 10 -40.84 -3.13 -15.04
C PHE A 10 -40.10 -2.15 -14.13
N LEU A 11 -39.86 -2.58 -12.89
CA LEU A 11 -38.91 -2.01 -11.94
C LEU A 11 -37.50 -2.16 -12.54
N LEU A 12 -37.15 -1.26 -13.46
CA LEU A 12 -35.75 -0.96 -13.78
C LEU A 12 -35.17 -0.19 -12.59
N SER A 13 -34.93 -0.91 -11.51
CA SER A 13 -34.10 -0.45 -10.41
C SER A 13 -32.71 -0.25 -10.99
N SER A 14 -32.36 0.99 -11.30
CA SER A 14 -31.00 1.43 -11.56
C SER A 14 -30.16 0.98 -10.37
N LEU A 15 -29.48 -0.15 -10.49
CA LEU A 15 -28.36 -0.46 -9.62
C LEU A 15 -27.33 0.62 -9.94
N SER A 16 -27.31 1.68 -9.12
CA SER A 16 -26.15 2.53 -8.98
C SER A 16 -25.04 1.60 -8.54
N VAL A 17 -24.31 1.04 -9.51
CA VAL A 17 -22.96 0.54 -9.29
C VAL A 17 -22.24 1.75 -8.75
N PHE A 18 -22.07 1.83 -7.43
CA PHE A 18 -21.02 2.64 -6.85
C PHE A 18 -19.80 2.27 -7.65
N ALA A 19 -19.32 3.18 -8.49
CA ALA A 19 -18.09 2.96 -9.23
C ALA A 19 -17.05 2.66 -8.17
N GLN A 20 -16.77 1.37 -7.98
CA GLN A 20 -15.83 0.93 -6.98
C GLN A 20 -14.52 1.50 -7.48
N ASP A 21 -14.00 2.44 -6.70
CA ASP A 21 -12.84 3.21 -7.10
C ASP A 21 -11.64 2.25 -7.05
N CYS A 22 -11.34 1.67 -8.22
CA CYS A 22 -10.40 0.58 -8.42
C CYS A 22 -8.99 1.09 -8.73
N TYR A 23 -8.00 0.24 -8.49
CA TYR A 23 -6.68 0.42 -9.03
C TYR A 23 -6.50 -0.26 -10.39
N THR A 24 -5.72 0.41 -11.23
CA THR A 24 -4.94 -0.23 -12.31
C THR A 24 -3.82 -1.08 -11.70
N SER A 25 -3.24 -2.00 -12.49
CA SER A 25 -2.09 -2.79 -12.02
C SER A 25 -0.92 -1.91 -11.55
N ALA A 26 -0.68 -0.78 -12.23
CA ALA A 26 0.40 0.13 -11.87
C ALA A 26 0.15 0.82 -10.51
N GLU A 27 -1.08 1.26 -10.23
CA GLU A 27 -1.42 1.86 -8.94
C GLU A 27 -1.39 0.84 -7.79
N ALA A 28 -1.79 -0.40 -8.06
CA ALA A 28 -1.68 -1.50 -7.11
C ALA A 28 -0.22 -1.79 -6.74
N ASP A 29 0.67 -1.85 -7.73
CA ASP A 29 2.10 -2.04 -7.50
C ASP A 29 2.73 -0.83 -6.80
N ALA A 30 2.25 0.37 -7.11
CA ALA A 30 2.67 1.58 -6.44
C ALA A 30 2.36 1.53 -4.93
N GLU A 31 1.12 1.19 -4.58
CA GLU A 31 0.74 1.00 -3.19
C GLU A 31 1.57 -0.07 -2.48
N ARG A 32 1.75 -1.24 -3.11
CA ARG A 32 2.54 -2.34 -2.53
C ARG A 32 3.96 -1.90 -2.17
N LEU A 33 4.62 -1.18 -3.08
CA LEU A 33 5.98 -0.69 -2.81
C LEU A 33 5.98 0.36 -1.69
N LEU A 34 5.03 1.29 -1.66
CA LEU A 34 4.97 2.29 -0.60
C LEU A 34 4.65 1.67 0.77
N ARG A 35 3.84 0.60 0.81
CA ARG A 35 3.59 -0.18 2.03
C ARG A 35 4.87 -0.84 2.53
N ILE A 36 5.61 -1.53 1.66
CA ILE A 36 6.93 -2.09 1.99
C ILE A 36 7.85 -0.98 2.50
N HIS A 37 7.96 0.13 1.78
CA HIS A 37 8.87 1.21 2.15
C HIS A 37 8.56 1.80 3.53
N SER A 38 7.28 2.05 3.81
CA SER A 38 6.82 2.51 5.13
C SER A 38 7.06 1.48 6.24
N GLU A 39 6.81 0.20 5.97
CA GLU A 39 7.07 -0.88 6.94
C GLU A 39 8.55 -0.96 7.29
N LEU A 40 9.43 -0.96 6.28
CA LEU A 40 10.87 -1.02 6.47
C LEU A 40 11.41 0.20 7.24
N LEU A 41 10.84 1.39 7.02
CA LEU A 41 11.17 2.57 7.81
C LEU A 41 10.83 2.36 9.29
N VAL A 42 9.62 1.89 9.59
CA VAL A 42 9.16 1.66 10.96
C VAL A 42 10.01 0.59 11.64
N ILE A 43 10.32 -0.52 10.96
CA ILE A 43 11.22 -1.56 11.46
C ILE A 43 12.61 -0.99 11.71
N GLY A 44 13.16 -0.25 10.76
CA GLY A 44 14.47 0.38 10.88
C GLY A 44 14.57 1.28 12.11
N LEU A 45 13.58 2.13 12.33
CA LEU A 45 13.55 3.06 13.46
C LEU A 45 13.35 2.36 14.82
N ASN A 46 12.41 1.41 14.90
CA ASN A 46 12.06 0.76 16.16
C ASN A 46 13.09 -0.29 16.58
N CYS A 47 13.76 -0.94 15.62
CA CYS A 47 14.68 -2.03 15.91
C CYS A 47 16.16 -1.62 15.89
N GLN A 48 16.49 -0.34 15.66
CA GLN A 48 17.88 0.11 15.48
C GLN A 48 18.83 -0.19 16.65
N HIS A 49 18.31 -0.34 17.87
CA HIS A 49 19.11 -0.57 19.08
C HIS A 49 19.27 -2.06 19.43
N ARG A 50 18.79 -2.97 18.58
CA ARG A 50 18.85 -4.42 18.78
C ARG A 50 20.19 -4.97 18.29
N ALA A 51 21.04 -5.36 19.24
CA ALA A 51 22.39 -5.86 18.95
C ALA A 51 22.41 -7.12 18.05
N ASP A 52 21.38 -7.96 18.13
CA ASP A 52 21.20 -9.17 17.32
C ASP A 52 20.88 -8.87 15.83
N LEU A 53 20.43 -7.66 15.52
CA LEU A 53 19.94 -7.26 14.20
C LEU A 53 20.94 -6.40 13.40
N GLY A 54 22.12 -6.09 13.95
CA GLY A 54 23.13 -5.28 13.27
C GLY A 54 22.70 -3.81 13.17
N PHE A 55 22.51 -3.30 11.94
CA PHE A 55 22.16 -1.89 11.69
C PHE A 55 20.83 -1.72 10.91
N PRO A 56 19.66 -2.05 11.49
CA PRO A 56 18.37 -2.03 10.80
C PRO A 56 18.05 -0.73 10.04
N TYR A 57 18.34 0.42 10.63
CA TYR A 57 18.07 1.71 9.99
C TYR A 57 18.97 1.95 8.77
N GLN A 58 20.24 1.54 8.83
CA GLN A 58 21.16 1.62 7.69
C GLN A 58 20.75 0.67 6.56
N ASP A 59 20.25 -0.53 6.90
CA ASP A 59 19.71 -1.47 5.92
C ASP A 59 18.49 -0.89 5.20
N TYR A 60 17.59 -0.21 5.91
CA TYR A 60 16.49 0.55 5.32
C TYR A 60 16.99 1.68 4.39
N GLN A 61 18.01 2.44 4.80
CA GLN A 61 18.59 3.50 3.98
C GLN A 61 19.22 2.92 2.70
N ALA A 62 19.93 1.80 2.80
CA ALA A 62 20.52 1.10 1.64
C ALA A 62 19.43 0.61 0.67
N PHE A 63 18.33 0.03 1.18
CA PHE A 63 17.18 -0.34 0.37
C PHE A 63 16.58 0.88 -0.36
N THR A 64 16.40 2.00 0.36
CA THR A 64 15.83 3.23 -0.20
C THR A 64 16.72 3.82 -1.28
N GLN A 65 18.03 3.88 -1.06
CA GLN A 65 19.00 4.38 -2.04
C GLN A 65 19.04 3.51 -3.30
N LYS A 66 19.12 2.19 -3.13
CA LYS A 66 19.12 1.22 -4.25
C LYS A 66 17.87 1.35 -5.14
N ASN A 67 16.72 1.65 -4.53
CA ASN A 67 15.43 1.69 -5.22
C ASN A 67 14.86 3.11 -5.41
N ALA A 68 15.67 4.15 -5.22
CA ALA A 68 15.19 5.54 -5.18
C ALA A 68 14.37 5.94 -6.41
N ALA A 69 14.85 5.60 -7.62
CA ALA A 69 14.15 5.90 -8.86
C ALA A 69 12.80 5.16 -8.98
N LEU A 70 12.74 3.90 -8.52
CA LEU A 70 11.51 3.13 -8.52
C LEU A 70 10.51 3.70 -7.51
N ILE A 71 10.97 3.98 -6.29
CA ILE A 71 10.14 4.58 -5.25
C ILE A 71 9.55 5.90 -5.76
N ALA A 72 10.38 6.82 -6.26
CA ALA A 72 9.92 8.09 -6.81
C ALA A 72 8.92 7.91 -7.97
N HIS A 73 9.12 6.92 -8.85
CA HIS A 73 8.17 6.61 -9.89
C HIS A 73 6.81 6.17 -9.32
N GLN A 74 6.80 5.25 -8.35
CA GLN A 74 5.57 4.76 -7.74
C GLN A 74 4.85 5.82 -6.91
N GLU A 75 5.59 6.72 -6.24
CA GLU A 75 5.00 7.88 -5.57
C GLU A 75 4.24 8.77 -6.57
N ASN A 76 4.79 8.99 -7.76
CA ASN A 76 4.13 9.76 -8.82
C ASN A 76 2.89 9.06 -9.38
N VAL A 77 2.89 7.72 -9.46
CA VAL A 77 1.70 6.95 -9.89
C VAL A 77 0.55 7.19 -8.94
N LEU A 78 0.75 7.03 -7.63
CA LEU A 78 -0.31 7.25 -6.64
C LEU A 78 -0.68 8.73 -6.48
N LEU A 79 0.27 9.65 -6.62
CA LEU A 79 -0.07 11.08 -6.66
C LEU A 79 -1.02 11.38 -7.81
N ARG A 80 -0.75 10.85 -9.02
CA ARG A 80 -1.63 11.01 -10.18
C ARG A 80 -3.00 10.39 -9.95
N HIS A 81 -3.07 9.22 -9.31
CA HIS A 81 -4.34 8.61 -8.91
C HIS A 81 -5.18 9.59 -8.08
N PHE A 82 -4.61 10.18 -7.03
CA PHE A 82 -5.33 11.15 -6.20
C PHE A 82 -5.74 12.41 -6.98
N MET A 83 -4.93 12.85 -7.96
CA MET A 83 -5.31 13.95 -8.87
C MET A 83 -6.54 13.59 -9.71
N THR A 84 -6.57 12.40 -10.30
CA THR A 84 -7.68 11.98 -11.18
C THR A 84 -8.97 11.70 -10.43
N GLN A 85 -8.88 11.36 -9.14
CA GLN A 85 -10.02 11.19 -8.24
C GLN A 85 -10.63 12.51 -7.73
N GLY A 86 -10.11 13.65 -8.19
CA GLY A 86 -10.64 14.97 -7.84
C GLY A 86 -10.26 15.44 -6.43
N ALA A 87 -9.16 14.92 -5.85
CA ALA A 87 -8.66 15.44 -4.57
C ALA A 87 -8.34 16.93 -4.69
N SER A 88 -8.89 17.75 -3.79
CA SER A 88 -8.68 19.21 -3.78
C SER A 88 -7.23 19.62 -3.53
N ASN A 89 -6.47 18.77 -2.83
CA ASN A 89 -5.03 18.91 -2.64
C ASN A 89 -4.37 17.51 -2.69
N PRO A 90 -4.04 17.01 -3.89
CA PRO A 90 -3.51 15.67 -4.10
C PRO A 90 -2.21 15.40 -3.33
N GLN A 91 -1.35 16.41 -3.18
CA GLN A 91 -0.10 16.30 -2.42
C GLN A 91 -0.37 16.07 -0.94
N LYS A 92 -1.29 16.83 -0.35
CA LYS A 92 -1.71 16.63 1.05
C LYS A 92 -2.34 15.25 1.24
N THR A 93 -3.26 14.86 0.37
CA THR A 93 -3.90 13.53 0.42
C THR A 93 -2.87 12.41 0.31
N PHE A 94 -1.90 12.54 -0.60
CA PHE A 94 -0.81 11.58 -0.75
C PHE A 94 0.08 11.50 0.51
N HIS A 95 0.41 12.65 1.11
CA HIS A 95 1.20 12.69 2.34
C HIS A 95 0.46 12.05 3.53
N GLU A 96 -0.84 12.35 3.68
CA GLU A 96 -1.71 11.72 4.67
C GLU A 96 -1.80 10.20 4.46
N TYR A 97 -1.91 9.76 3.21
CA TYR A 97 -1.88 8.35 2.85
C TYR A 97 -0.59 7.67 3.30
N ARG A 98 0.59 8.23 2.99
CA ARG A 98 1.89 7.68 3.45
C ARG A 98 2.00 7.64 4.96
N THR A 99 1.52 8.68 5.63
CA THR A 99 1.49 8.75 7.09
C THR A 99 0.60 7.66 7.66
N GLY A 100 -0.57 7.41 7.05
CA GLY A 100 -1.46 6.32 7.39
C GLY A 100 -0.79 4.95 7.28
N LEU A 101 -0.06 4.69 6.18
CA LEU A 101 0.69 3.44 6.00
C LEU A 101 1.72 3.21 7.11
N ALA A 102 2.50 4.24 7.45
CA ALA A 102 3.49 4.15 8.52
C ALA A 102 2.82 3.93 9.88
N ASN A 103 1.72 4.63 10.16
CA ASN A 103 0.98 4.51 11.41
C ASN A 103 0.38 3.12 11.61
N THR A 104 -0.11 2.46 10.55
CA THR A 104 -0.59 1.07 10.64
C THR A 104 0.49 0.14 11.18
N VAL A 105 1.72 0.23 10.66
CA VAL A 105 2.84 -0.62 11.13
C VAL A 105 3.33 -0.17 12.50
N ALA A 106 3.38 1.14 12.76
CA ALA A 106 3.81 1.69 14.04
C ALA A 106 2.87 1.29 15.18
N GLN A 107 1.57 1.17 14.92
CA GLN A 107 0.60 0.67 15.90
C GLN A 107 0.94 -0.77 16.33
N ASP A 108 1.29 -1.64 15.39
CA ASP A 108 1.72 -3.02 15.68
C ASP A 108 3.02 -3.05 16.51
N ALA A 109 3.97 -2.17 16.18
CA ALA A 109 5.22 -2.02 16.92
C ALA A 109 4.99 -1.53 18.37
N ALA A 110 4.06 -0.59 18.56
CA ALA A 110 3.75 -0.02 19.87
C ALA A 110 3.05 -1.02 20.81
N VAL A 111 2.18 -1.87 20.27
CA VAL A 111 1.45 -2.86 21.10
C VAL A 111 2.37 -3.96 21.60
N ARG A 112 3.37 -4.39 20.82
CA ARG A 112 4.32 -5.45 21.19
C ARG A 112 5.77 -5.13 20.83
N PRO A 113 6.45 -4.22 21.54
CA PRO A 113 7.80 -3.76 21.16
C PRO A 113 8.84 -4.89 21.05
N ASP A 114 8.91 -5.78 22.05
CA ASP A 114 9.91 -6.86 22.08
C ASP A 114 9.65 -7.93 21.01
N GLY A 115 8.38 -8.30 20.85
CA GLY A 115 7.93 -9.27 19.86
C GLY A 115 8.02 -8.74 18.43
N PHE A 116 7.79 -7.45 18.22
CA PHE A 116 7.82 -6.82 16.90
C PHE A 116 9.21 -6.98 16.26
N CYS A 117 10.28 -6.58 16.97
CA CYS A 117 11.62 -6.70 16.41
C CYS A 117 12.11 -8.14 16.31
N ALA A 118 11.65 -9.05 17.17
CA ALA A 118 11.94 -10.48 17.04
C ALA A 118 11.34 -11.08 15.75
N VAL A 119 10.14 -10.65 15.36
CA VAL A 119 9.43 -11.16 14.18
C VAL A 119 9.87 -10.46 12.90
N TYR A 120 9.96 -9.13 12.92
CA TYR A 120 10.12 -8.32 11.71
C TYR A 120 11.53 -7.76 11.52
N GLY A 121 12.38 -7.78 12.55
CA GLY A 121 13.68 -7.12 12.55
C GLY A 121 14.62 -7.51 11.41
N ASN A 122 14.52 -8.75 10.92
CA ASN A 122 15.33 -9.22 9.79
C ASN A 122 14.79 -8.79 8.41
N ARG A 123 13.57 -8.25 8.31
CA ARG A 123 12.96 -7.86 7.01
C ARG A 123 13.75 -6.75 6.31
N VAL A 124 14.29 -5.77 7.05
CA VAL A 124 15.12 -4.70 6.45
C VAL A 124 16.39 -5.25 5.81
N ARG A 125 17.04 -6.22 6.47
CA ARG A 125 18.23 -6.89 5.93
C ARG A 125 17.89 -7.79 4.74
N TYR A 126 16.74 -8.46 4.76
CA TYR A 126 16.25 -9.20 3.61
C TYR A 126 16.02 -8.26 2.41
N ALA A 127 15.27 -7.18 2.62
CA ALA A 127 14.88 -6.25 1.57
C ALA A 127 16.07 -5.59 0.86
N ARG A 128 17.13 -5.16 1.58
CA ARG A 128 18.33 -4.58 0.96
C ARG A 128 19.02 -5.50 -0.05
N ASN A 129 18.90 -6.81 0.14
CA ASN A 129 19.60 -7.80 -0.67
C ASN A 129 18.79 -8.31 -1.87
N LEU A 130 17.50 -7.97 -1.96
CA LEU A 130 16.63 -8.42 -3.06
C LEU A 130 17.09 -7.88 -4.41
N SER A 131 17.07 -8.72 -5.44
CA SER A 131 17.12 -8.24 -6.82
C SER A 131 15.84 -7.46 -7.16
N ARG A 132 15.82 -6.79 -8.32
CA ARG A 132 14.61 -6.11 -8.78
C ARG A 132 13.46 -7.11 -9.01
N GLU A 133 13.77 -8.28 -9.54
CA GLU A 133 12.77 -9.33 -9.78
C GLU A 133 12.20 -9.86 -8.46
N ASP A 134 13.06 -10.18 -7.50
CA ASP A 134 12.62 -10.66 -6.17
C ASP A 134 11.78 -9.61 -5.44
N LEU A 135 12.12 -8.33 -5.59
CA LEU A 135 11.32 -7.24 -5.04
C LEU A 135 9.92 -7.21 -5.64
N MET A 136 9.79 -7.37 -6.97
CA MET A 136 8.47 -7.41 -7.63
C MET A 136 7.65 -8.63 -7.17
N GLN A 137 8.29 -9.78 -7.02
CA GLN A 137 7.62 -10.99 -6.49
C GLN A 137 7.15 -10.77 -5.04
N TRP A 138 7.99 -10.17 -4.20
CA TRP A 138 7.63 -9.87 -2.82
C TRP A 138 6.50 -8.84 -2.72
N MET A 139 6.54 -7.79 -3.56
CA MET A 139 5.47 -6.79 -3.69
C MET A 139 4.11 -7.44 -3.96
N ALA A 140 4.05 -8.48 -4.81
CA ALA A 140 2.79 -9.15 -5.13
C ALA A 140 2.09 -9.78 -3.92
N THR A 141 2.82 -10.04 -2.82
CA THR A 141 2.25 -10.58 -1.56
C THR A 141 1.63 -9.49 -0.67
N TYR A 142 1.88 -8.21 -0.94
CA TYR A 142 1.34 -7.12 -0.14
C TYR A 142 -0.11 -6.81 -0.52
N PRO A 143 -0.97 -6.51 0.48
CA PRO A 143 -2.34 -6.13 0.23
C PRO A 143 -2.42 -4.76 -0.44
N VAL A 144 -3.50 -4.53 -1.17
CA VAL A 144 -3.89 -3.24 -1.74
C VAL A 144 -5.21 -2.80 -1.13
N SER A 145 -5.39 -1.49 -0.98
CA SER A 145 -6.56 -0.87 -0.35
C SER A 145 -7.79 -0.84 -1.25
N ARG A 146 -7.62 -1.08 -2.54
CA ARG A 146 -8.69 -1.08 -3.55
C ARG A 146 -8.57 -2.31 -4.46
N PRO A 147 -9.69 -2.82 -5.00
CA PRO A 147 -9.63 -3.92 -5.96
C PRO A 147 -8.89 -3.49 -7.23
N ILE A 148 -8.27 -4.46 -7.89
CA ILE A 148 -7.63 -4.27 -9.20
C ILE A 148 -8.69 -4.54 -10.28
N CYS A 149 -8.89 -3.59 -11.19
CA CYS A 149 -9.90 -3.70 -12.24
C CYS A 149 -9.23 -3.64 -13.64
N GLY A 150 -9.68 -4.51 -14.55
CA GLY A 150 -9.18 -4.57 -15.92
C GLY A 150 -7.94 -5.45 -16.13
N LEU A 151 -7.88 -6.62 -15.47
CA LEU A 151 -6.92 -7.68 -15.79
C LEU A 151 -7.15 -8.26 -17.19
#